data_AF-A0A2E9WGL9-F1
#
_entry.id   AF-A0A2E9WGL9-F1
#
_cell.length_a   1.000
_cell.length_b   1.000
_cell.length_c   1.000
_cell.angle_alpha   90.00
_cell.angle_beta   90.00
_cell.angle_gamma   90.00
#
_symmetry.space_group_name_H-M   'P 1'
#
loop_
_entity.id
_entity.type
_entity.pdbx_description
1 polymer ?
#
loop_
_entity_poly.entity_id
_entity_poly.type
_entity_poly.pdbx_seq_one_letter_code
_entity_poly.pdbx_strand_id
1 'polypeptide(L)'
;MGVTAMIPDATIGQLLTEASSRWGVIWDPAASRTRVLMMMPRKERKLYEMHGDMVEHGQPVISIFHRPRAEATLLQEQGLDPRLASFLFVDLASSDLGSWLQHLVTREGWLRSTVEVHPVPFSMGLPNQRRFEIERLLLFRHPDIPDIERYHLPFSVASLAGKCFVSLPARQAAEHARQQAEVLGVGRLERPAPEPAVDVPAPEPATASEPESRADGAPTSEARSLTEGPGDEPVPLPQVAEPDRPETLLENVSRRVDEAIEEMVAVETEAVALPTV
;
A
#
# COMPACT_ATOMS: atom_id res chain seq x y z
N MET A 1 0.87 12.54 -13.70
CA MET A 1 -0.03 11.37 -13.89
C MET A 1 0.48 10.25 -12.99
N GLY A 2 -0.38 9.62 -12.20
CA GLY A 2 0.00 8.48 -11.36
C GLY A 2 -0.12 7.13 -12.07
N VAL A 3 0.06 6.05 -11.30
CA VAL A 3 -0.26 4.67 -11.71
C VAL A 3 -1.08 4.01 -10.61
N THR A 4 -2.28 3.52 -10.94
CA THR A 4 -3.22 2.96 -9.97
C THR A 4 -3.24 1.43 -9.96
N ALA A 5 -2.79 0.84 -8.84
CA ALA A 5 -2.81 -0.59 -8.60
C ALA A 5 -4.02 -1.01 -7.75
N MET A 6 -4.64 -2.15 -8.08
CA MET A 6 -5.76 -2.73 -7.33
C MET A 6 -5.26 -3.85 -6.41
N ILE A 7 -5.47 -3.69 -5.10
CA ILE A 7 -5.11 -4.65 -4.06
C ILE A 7 -6.41 -5.29 -3.54
N PRO A 8 -6.61 -6.62 -3.72
CA PRO A 8 -7.77 -7.32 -3.19
C PRO A 8 -7.67 -7.48 -1.66
N ASP A 9 -8.84 -7.50 -1.01
CA ASP A 9 -9.07 -7.88 0.38
C ASP A 9 -8.21 -7.18 1.45
N ALA A 10 -7.68 -6.00 1.12
CA ALA A 10 -6.94 -5.11 2.03
C ALA A 10 -7.86 -4.12 2.74
N THR A 11 -7.33 -3.44 3.76
CA THR A 11 -7.97 -2.30 4.45
C THR A 11 -7.10 -1.04 4.34
N ILE A 12 -7.70 0.15 4.42
CA ILE A 12 -6.93 1.42 4.45
C ILE A 12 -5.94 1.42 5.63
N GLY A 13 -6.36 1.00 6.83
CA GLY A 13 -5.53 0.99 8.03
C GLY A 13 -4.33 0.04 7.94
N GLN A 14 -4.50 -1.13 7.32
CA GLN A 14 -3.38 -2.02 7.00
C GLN A 14 -2.40 -1.36 6.03
N LEU A 15 -2.89 -0.81 4.91
CA LEU A 15 -2.03 -0.18 3.89
C LEU A 15 -1.28 1.04 4.45
N LEU A 16 -1.90 1.82 5.34
CA LEU A 16 -1.25 2.90 6.08
C LEU A 16 -0.18 2.40 7.07
N THR A 17 -0.36 1.20 7.65
CA THR A 17 0.61 0.59 8.57
C THR A 17 1.81 0.00 7.83
N GLU A 18 1.57 -0.58 6.65
CA GLU A 18 2.60 -1.11 5.75
C GLU A 18 3.34 -0.02 4.96
N ALA A 19 2.78 1.19 4.86
CA ALA A 19 3.15 2.23 3.89
C ALA A 19 4.65 2.53 3.79
N SER A 20 5.32 2.75 4.93
CA SER A 20 6.76 3.05 4.97
C SER A 20 7.64 1.89 4.47
N SER A 21 7.19 0.65 4.61
CA SER A 21 7.86 -0.54 4.06
C SER A 21 7.51 -0.76 2.59
N ARG A 22 6.26 -0.48 2.22
CA ARG A 22 5.66 -0.80 0.92
C ARG A 22 5.97 0.22 -0.19
N TRP A 23 6.14 1.49 0.17
CA TRP A 23 6.39 2.59 -0.78
C TRP A 23 7.67 3.37 -0.47
N GLY A 24 8.31 3.11 0.68
CA GLY A 24 9.65 3.59 1.02
C GLY A 24 9.82 5.09 0.81
N VAL A 25 10.70 5.46 -0.13
CA VAL A 25 11.04 6.84 -0.49
C VAL A 25 9.83 7.68 -0.93
N ILE A 26 8.81 7.05 -1.53
CA ILE A 26 7.61 7.74 -2.04
C ILE A 26 6.69 8.16 -0.88
N TRP A 27 6.73 7.44 0.25
CA TRP A 27 5.92 7.74 1.43
C TRP A 27 6.60 8.74 2.36
N ASP A 28 5.90 9.79 2.75
CA ASP A 28 6.29 10.66 3.86
C ASP A 28 5.43 10.35 5.11
N PRO A 29 6.02 9.79 6.19
CA PRO A 29 5.29 9.55 7.43
C PRO A 29 4.98 10.85 8.23
N ALA A 30 5.56 12.00 7.87
CA ALA A 30 5.24 13.30 8.47
C ALA A 30 4.07 14.01 7.76
N ALA A 31 3.68 13.56 6.56
CA ALA A 31 2.61 14.18 5.78
C ALA A 31 1.25 14.08 6.50
N SER A 32 0.61 15.23 6.74
CA SER A 32 -0.78 15.27 7.18
C SER A 32 -1.66 14.58 6.12
N ARG A 33 -2.48 13.62 6.55
CA ARG A 33 -3.45 12.92 5.69
C ARG A 33 -4.88 13.26 6.09
N THR A 34 -5.76 13.23 5.09
CA THR A 34 -7.18 13.50 5.23
C THR A 34 -7.98 12.40 4.55
N ARG A 35 -9.24 12.23 4.98
CA ARG A 35 -10.15 11.24 4.41
C ARG A 35 -11.44 11.90 3.95
N VAL A 36 -11.88 11.53 2.76
CA VAL A 36 -13.07 12.08 2.12
C VAL A 36 -13.98 10.96 1.63
N LEU A 37 -15.28 11.23 1.57
CA LEU A 37 -16.24 10.40 0.85
C LEU A 37 -16.53 11.04 -0.51
N MET A 38 -16.40 10.24 -1.58
CA MET A 38 -16.82 10.58 -2.93
C MET A 38 -18.05 9.77 -3.32
N MET A 39 -19.07 10.45 -3.87
CA MET A 39 -20.35 9.87 -4.29
C MET A 39 -20.62 10.15 -5.76
N MET A 40 -20.49 9.11 -6.59
CA MET A 40 -20.65 9.15 -8.05
C MET A 40 -21.77 8.21 -8.53
N PRO A 41 -22.43 8.50 -9.67
CA PRO A 41 -23.27 7.55 -10.39
C PRO A 41 -22.55 6.21 -10.65
N ARG A 42 -23.26 5.09 -10.49
CA ARG A 42 -22.66 3.75 -10.73
C ARG A 42 -22.10 3.54 -12.14
N LYS A 43 -22.62 4.26 -13.14
CA LYS A 43 -22.11 4.26 -14.54
C LYS A 43 -20.64 4.69 -14.63
N GLU A 44 -20.22 5.69 -13.85
CA GLU A 44 -18.86 6.24 -13.89
C GLU A 44 -17.87 5.54 -12.97
N ARG A 45 -18.29 4.53 -12.19
CA ARG A 45 -17.43 3.84 -11.21
C ARG A 45 -16.02 3.51 -11.75
N LYS A 46 -15.93 2.99 -12.97
CA LYS A 46 -14.64 2.63 -13.62
C LYS A 46 -13.71 3.82 -13.90
N LEU A 47 -14.26 5.01 -14.15
CA LEU A 47 -13.48 6.25 -14.32
C LEU A 47 -12.79 6.58 -12.99
N TYR A 48 -13.53 6.47 -11.89
CA TYR A 48 -13.04 6.75 -10.55
C TYR A 48 -12.15 5.64 -9.96
N GLU A 49 -12.26 4.40 -10.44
CA GLU A 49 -11.29 3.32 -10.16
C GLU A 49 -9.89 3.64 -10.73
N MET A 50 -9.77 4.55 -11.71
CA MET A 50 -8.51 4.99 -12.33
C MET A 50 -8.22 6.50 -12.13
N HIS A 51 -8.87 7.17 -11.17
CA HIS A 51 -8.80 8.64 -11.04
C HIS A 51 -7.37 9.17 -10.82
N GLY A 52 -6.54 8.43 -10.08
CA GLY A 52 -5.17 8.85 -9.78
C GLY A 52 -4.21 8.77 -10.97
N ASP A 53 -4.53 7.99 -12.02
CA ASP A 53 -3.79 8.04 -13.28
C ASP A 53 -4.00 9.40 -13.95
N MET A 54 -5.22 9.94 -13.85
CA MET A 54 -5.63 11.21 -14.44
C MET A 54 -5.19 12.45 -13.64
N VAL A 55 -4.63 12.30 -12.43
CA VAL A 55 -4.30 13.41 -11.54
C VAL A 55 -2.88 13.33 -11.00
N GLU A 56 -2.16 14.46 -11.05
CA GLU A 56 -0.88 14.62 -10.37
C GLU A 56 -1.08 14.84 -8.85
N HIS A 57 -0.37 14.02 -8.09
CA HIS A 57 -0.36 13.97 -6.63
C HIS A 57 1.08 13.70 -6.17
N GLY A 58 1.40 13.98 -4.92
CA GLY A 58 2.75 13.88 -4.35
C GLY A 58 2.94 12.68 -3.42
N GLN A 59 1.86 12.19 -2.80
CA GLN A 59 1.87 11.10 -1.84
C GLN A 59 0.90 9.98 -2.25
N PRO A 60 1.19 8.69 -1.95
CA PRO A 60 0.31 7.58 -2.27
C PRO A 60 -1.14 7.81 -1.79
N VAL A 61 -2.08 7.68 -2.72
CA VAL A 61 -3.52 7.85 -2.47
C VAL A 61 -4.18 6.49 -2.38
N ILE A 62 -4.81 6.20 -1.26
CA ILE A 62 -5.46 4.91 -0.98
C ILE A 62 -6.96 5.12 -1.05
N SER A 63 -7.67 4.37 -1.88
CA SER A 63 -9.13 4.49 -1.98
C SER A 63 -9.82 3.13 -1.92
N ILE A 64 -11.01 3.07 -1.32
CA ILE A 64 -11.81 1.84 -1.21
C ILE A 64 -13.27 2.10 -1.55
N PHE A 65 -13.81 1.27 -2.44
CA PHE A 65 -15.23 1.30 -2.77
C PHE A 65 -16.04 0.49 -1.76
N HIS A 66 -16.77 1.19 -0.89
CA HIS A 66 -17.78 0.57 -0.05
C HIS A 66 -19.07 0.30 -0.85
N ARG A 67 -19.78 -0.78 -0.52
CA ARG A 67 -21.08 -1.14 -1.11
C ARG A 67 -22.06 -1.53 -0.01
N PRO A 68 -23.03 -0.66 0.35
CA PRO A 68 -24.01 -0.92 1.39
C PRO A 68 -24.76 -2.24 1.20
N ARG A 69 -24.94 -2.98 2.30
CA ARG A 69 -25.59 -4.30 2.34
C ARG A 69 -26.91 -4.28 3.12
N ALA A 70 -26.89 -4.39 4.44
CA ALA A 70 -28.10 -4.28 5.28
C ALA A 70 -28.33 -2.82 5.69
N GLU A 71 -27.24 -2.14 6.04
CA GLU A 71 -27.10 -0.69 6.26
C GLU A 71 -27.58 0.19 5.08
N ALA A 72 -27.89 -0.43 3.94
CA ALA A 72 -28.59 0.19 2.82
C ALA A 72 -29.95 0.81 3.21
N THR A 73 -30.69 0.25 4.17
CA THR A 73 -31.98 0.81 4.62
C THR A 73 -31.79 2.19 5.25
N LEU A 74 -30.74 2.37 6.05
CA LEU A 74 -30.41 3.63 6.75
C LEU A 74 -30.02 4.77 5.79
N LEU A 75 -29.70 4.46 4.53
CA LEU A 75 -29.51 5.43 3.45
C LEU A 75 -30.82 5.71 2.71
N GLN A 76 -31.66 4.69 2.51
CA GLN A 76 -33.00 4.84 1.93
C GLN A 76 -33.94 5.66 2.84
N GLU A 77 -33.81 5.54 4.16
CA GLU A 77 -34.47 6.37 5.17
C GLU A 77 -34.07 7.85 5.06
N GLN A 78 -32.88 8.16 4.53
CA GLN A 78 -32.41 9.52 4.20
C GLN A 78 -32.78 9.95 2.76
N GLY A 79 -33.55 9.15 2.02
CA GLY A 79 -33.96 9.44 0.65
C GLY A 79 -32.94 9.10 -0.45
N LEU A 80 -31.79 8.51 -0.10
CA LEU A 80 -30.77 8.07 -1.07
C LEU A 80 -30.93 6.58 -1.37
N ASP A 81 -31.29 6.20 -2.60
CA ASP A 81 -31.18 4.80 -3.05
C ASP A 81 -29.70 4.42 -3.27
N PRO A 82 -29.14 3.47 -2.49
CA PRO A 82 -27.76 3.02 -2.66
C PRO A 82 -27.50 2.36 -4.02
N ARG A 83 -28.53 2.04 -4.81
CA ARG A 83 -28.40 1.50 -6.17
C ARG A 83 -28.02 2.56 -7.23
N LEU A 84 -28.27 3.84 -6.98
CA LEU A 84 -27.91 4.92 -7.90
C LEU A 84 -26.43 5.33 -7.77
N ALA A 85 -25.93 5.37 -6.54
CA ALA A 85 -24.56 5.77 -6.22
C ALA A 85 -23.58 4.60 -6.12
N SER A 86 -22.29 4.91 -6.33
CA SER A 86 -21.15 4.23 -5.71
C SER A 86 -20.59 5.13 -4.60
N PHE A 87 -19.97 4.51 -3.61
CA PHE A 87 -19.38 5.19 -2.46
C PHE A 87 -17.89 4.85 -2.41
N LEU A 88 -17.06 5.86 -2.59
CA LEU A 88 -15.60 5.73 -2.60
C LEU A 88 -15.03 6.54 -1.43
N PHE A 89 -14.48 5.86 -0.44
CA PHE A 89 -13.67 6.53 0.57
C PHE A 89 -12.26 6.70 0.02
N VAL A 90 -11.72 7.91 0.06
CA VAL A 90 -10.35 8.22 -0.39
C VAL A 90 -9.57 8.78 0.79
N ASP A 91 -8.38 8.24 1.01
CA ASP A 91 -7.40 8.63 2.00
C ASP A 91 -6.15 9.14 1.26
N LEU A 92 -5.83 10.41 1.45
CA LEU A 92 -4.80 11.13 0.68
C LEU A 92 -4.07 12.16 1.54
N ALA A 93 -2.91 12.64 1.09
CA ALA A 93 -2.24 13.76 1.76
C ALA A 93 -3.08 15.04 1.65
N SER A 94 -3.06 15.84 2.72
CA SER A 94 -3.81 17.10 2.81
C SER A 94 -3.32 18.15 1.81
N SER A 95 -2.08 18.05 1.31
CA SER A 95 -1.54 18.81 0.19
C SER A 95 -2.28 18.52 -1.12
N ASP A 96 -2.50 17.23 -1.38
CA ASP A 96 -2.93 16.71 -2.67
C ASP A 96 -4.45 16.82 -2.86
N LEU A 97 -5.19 17.08 -1.76
CA LEU A 97 -6.64 17.31 -1.75
C LEU A 97 -7.08 18.38 -2.76
N GLY A 98 -6.23 19.37 -3.02
CA GLY A 98 -6.45 20.40 -4.04
C GLY A 98 -6.50 19.80 -5.45
N SER A 99 -5.39 19.23 -5.93
CA SER A 99 -5.30 18.67 -7.28
C SER A 99 -6.27 17.51 -7.50
N TRP A 100 -6.45 16.64 -6.49
CA TRP A 100 -7.33 15.48 -6.53
C TRP A 100 -8.79 15.82 -6.87
N LEU A 101 -9.28 16.98 -6.41
CA LEU A 101 -10.69 17.36 -6.50
C LEU A 101 -10.96 18.58 -7.38
N GLN A 102 -9.94 19.35 -7.77
CA GLN A 102 -10.11 20.58 -8.55
C GLN A 102 -10.86 20.35 -9.86
N HIS A 103 -10.56 19.30 -10.61
CA HIS A 103 -11.25 18.98 -11.87
C HIS A 103 -12.75 18.76 -11.64
N LEU A 104 -13.09 17.96 -10.63
CA LEU A 104 -14.46 17.54 -10.33
C LEU A 104 -15.32 18.74 -9.90
N VAL A 105 -14.78 19.59 -9.02
CA VAL A 105 -15.50 20.78 -8.54
C VAL A 105 -15.59 21.87 -9.62
N THR A 106 -14.54 22.08 -10.43
CA THR A 106 -14.50 23.21 -11.39
C THR A 106 -15.04 22.92 -12.78
N ARG A 107 -15.02 21.66 -13.24
CA ARG A 107 -15.49 21.28 -14.59
C ARG A 107 -16.75 20.41 -14.57
N GLU A 108 -16.84 19.46 -13.64
CA GLU A 108 -18.02 18.58 -13.51
C GLU A 108 -19.07 19.15 -12.53
N GLY A 109 -18.78 20.25 -11.83
CA GLY A 109 -19.72 20.90 -10.91
C GLY A 109 -20.04 20.09 -9.66
N TRP A 110 -19.11 19.24 -9.20
CA TRP A 110 -19.29 18.44 -7.99
C TRP A 110 -19.53 19.31 -6.76
N LEU A 111 -20.53 18.93 -5.97
CA LEU A 111 -20.97 19.64 -4.78
C LEU A 111 -20.21 19.14 -3.56
N ARG A 112 -19.72 20.08 -2.74
CA ARG A 112 -19.03 19.81 -1.47
C ARG A 112 -19.99 20.02 -0.31
N SER A 113 -20.19 18.98 0.49
CA SER A 113 -20.91 19.00 1.76
C SER A 113 -20.05 18.37 2.86
N THR A 114 -20.67 17.85 3.93
CA THR A 114 -20.00 17.18 5.05
C THR A 114 -20.89 16.04 5.51
N VAL A 115 -20.29 14.89 5.81
CA VAL A 115 -21.01 13.70 6.28
C VAL A 115 -20.41 13.23 7.60
N GLU A 116 -21.26 12.78 8.52
CA GLU A 116 -20.84 12.07 9.72
C GLU A 116 -20.89 10.55 9.47
N VAL A 117 -19.80 9.84 9.73
CA VAL A 117 -19.75 8.38 9.64
C VAL A 117 -20.02 7.78 11.02
N HIS A 118 -21.21 7.20 11.17
CA HIS A 118 -21.71 6.57 12.39
C HIS A 118 -21.54 5.03 12.34
N PRO A 119 -21.33 4.36 13.48
CA PRO A 119 -21.45 2.92 13.57
C PRO A 119 -22.91 2.47 13.37
N VAL A 120 -23.14 1.36 12.66
CA VAL A 120 -24.50 0.82 12.44
C VAL A 120 -25.21 0.54 13.78
N PRO A 121 -26.46 1.01 13.97
CA PRO A 121 -27.24 0.75 15.18
C PRO A 121 -27.42 -0.74 15.49
N PHE A 122 -27.28 -1.11 16.76
CA PHE A 122 -27.39 -2.52 17.22
C PHE A 122 -28.78 -3.14 16.99
N SER A 123 -29.82 -2.31 16.80
CA SER A 123 -31.15 -2.73 16.37
C SER A 123 -31.19 -3.41 15.00
N MET A 124 -30.18 -3.20 14.16
CA MET A 124 -30.03 -3.85 12.84
C MET A 124 -29.59 -5.32 12.95
N GLY A 125 -29.10 -5.76 14.12
CA GLY A 125 -28.75 -7.17 14.37
C GLY A 125 -27.65 -7.74 13.46
N LEU A 126 -26.74 -6.90 12.94
CA LEU A 126 -25.74 -7.35 11.98
C LEU A 126 -24.73 -8.31 12.63
N PRO A 127 -24.45 -9.49 12.04
CA PRO A 127 -23.29 -10.28 12.41
C PRO A 127 -22.01 -9.49 12.09
N ASN A 128 -21.06 -9.47 13.03
CA ASN A 128 -19.77 -8.80 12.90
C ASN A 128 -19.87 -7.27 12.69
N GLN A 129 -20.57 -6.55 13.58
CA GLN A 129 -20.44 -5.09 13.72
C GLN A 129 -19.54 -4.70 14.91
N ARG A 130 -18.74 -3.64 14.77
CA ARG A 130 -17.86 -3.09 15.82
C ARG A 130 -18.19 -1.61 16.07
N ARG A 131 -18.23 -1.17 17.33
CA ARG A 131 -18.31 0.27 17.65
C ARG A 131 -16.99 0.97 17.31
N PHE A 132 -17.09 2.16 16.76
CA PHE A 132 -16.00 3.11 16.54
C PHE A 132 -16.54 4.53 16.81
N GLU A 133 -15.64 5.52 16.86
CA GLU A 133 -15.97 6.93 17.05
C GLU A 133 -16.57 7.55 15.78
N ILE A 134 -17.37 8.61 15.91
CA ILE A 134 -18.04 9.24 14.76
C ILE A 134 -17.01 10.04 13.93
N GLU A 135 -16.60 9.52 12.78
CA GLU A 135 -15.67 10.21 11.87
C GLU A 135 -16.42 11.28 11.05
N ARG A 136 -16.13 12.57 11.25
CA ARG A 136 -16.68 13.66 10.41
C ARG A 136 -15.80 13.87 9.17
N LEU A 137 -16.33 13.56 7.98
CA LEU A 137 -15.61 13.62 6.71
C LEU A 137 -16.13 14.73 5.78
N LEU A 138 -15.28 15.20 4.87
CA LEU A 138 -15.74 15.97 3.72
C LEU A 138 -16.45 15.03 2.74
N LEU A 139 -17.63 15.44 2.27
CA LEU A 139 -18.38 14.75 1.22
C LEU A 139 -18.25 15.56 -0.07
N PHE A 140 -17.85 14.88 -1.14
CA PHE A 140 -17.88 15.40 -2.51
C PHE A 140 -18.81 14.52 -3.32
N ARG A 141 -19.85 15.10 -3.92
CA ARG A 141 -20.87 14.35 -4.68
C ARG A 141 -21.11 14.94 -6.06
N HIS A 142 -21.29 14.05 -7.03
CA HIS A 142 -21.78 14.40 -8.36
C HIS A 142 -23.19 15.03 -8.25
N PRO A 143 -23.53 16.07 -9.05
CA PRO A 143 -24.80 16.81 -8.91
C PRO A 143 -26.07 15.93 -8.99
N ASP A 144 -26.07 14.89 -9.83
CA ASP A 144 -27.19 13.91 -9.96
C ASP A 144 -27.51 13.13 -8.66
N ILE A 145 -26.61 13.11 -7.67
CA ILE A 145 -26.73 12.29 -6.46
C ILE A 145 -27.24 13.13 -5.28
N PRO A 146 -28.32 12.72 -4.57
CA PRO A 146 -28.78 13.37 -3.35
C PRO A 146 -27.69 13.56 -2.28
N ASP A 147 -27.84 14.61 -1.47
CA ASP A 147 -27.00 14.82 -0.28
C ASP A 147 -27.37 13.86 0.85
N ILE A 148 -26.43 13.60 1.76
CA ILE A 148 -26.67 12.83 2.99
C ILE A 148 -25.90 13.43 4.16
N GLU A 149 -26.53 13.46 5.34
CA GLU A 149 -25.88 13.94 6.56
C GLU A 149 -25.13 12.82 7.29
N ARG A 150 -25.63 11.58 7.24
CA ARG A 150 -25.08 10.45 8.00
C ARG A 150 -24.80 9.22 7.14
N TYR A 151 -23.57 8.73 7.20
CA TYR A 151 -23.18 7.44 6.65
C TYR A 151 -23.12 6.39 7.76
N HIS A 152 -23.65 5.19 7.54
CA HIS A 152 -23.57 4.11 8.52
C HIS A 152 -22.64 2.99 8.04
N LEU A 153 -21.70 2.56 8.87
CA LEU A 153 -20.78 1.45 8.57
C LEU A 153 -20.73 0.40 9.71
N PRO A 154 -20.47 -0.88 9.40
CA PRO A 154 -20.25 -1.92 10.41
C PRO A 154 -18.87 -1.83 11.10
N PHE A 155 -17.92 -1.11 10.50
CA PHE A 155 -16.56 -0.87 10.99
C PHE A 155 -16.14 0.57 10.65
N SER A 156 -15.09 1.10 11.30
CA SER A 156 -14.50 2.40 10.93
C SER A 156 -13.99 2.40 9.49
N VAL A 157 -13.82 3.58 8.89
CA VAL A 157 -13.45 3.67 7.47
C VAL A 157 -12.06 3.07 7.23
N ALA A 158 -11.15 3.22 8.18
CA ALA A 158 -9.83 2.60 8.16
C ALA A 158 -9.87 1.05 8.23
N SER A 159 -10.93 0.46 8.79
CA SER A 159 -11.08 -1.00 8.95
C SER A 159 -12.03 -1.64 7.93
N LEU A 160 -12.51 -0.91 6.92
CA LEU A 160 -13.25 -1.50 5.81
C LEU A 160 -12.33 -2.37 4.96
N ALA A 161 -12.68 -3.65 4.80
CA ALA A 161 -12.00 -4.59 3.93
C ALA A 161 -12.64 -4.64 2.54
N GLY A 162 -11.82 -4.77 1.50
CA GLY A 162 -12.29 -4.95 0.12
C GLY A 162 -11.22 -4.61 -0.91
N LYS A 163 -11.67 -4.23 -2.12
CA LYS A 163 -10.77 -3.81 -3.20
C LYS A 163 -10.28 -2.38 -2.94
N CYS A 164 -9.03 -2.28 -2.50
CA CYS A 164 -8.33 -1.00 -2.38
C CYS A 164 -7.68 -0.66 -3.72
N PHE A 165 -7.85 0.58 -4.18
CA PHE A 165 -7.19 1.13 -5.36
C PHE A 165 -6.18 2.15 -4.83
N VAL A 166 -4.89 1.82 -4.97
CA VAL A 166 -3.77 2.66 -4.55
C VAL A 166 -3.19 3.32 -5.79
N SER A 167 -3.24 4.65 -5.85
CA SER A 167 -2.50 5.40 -6.86
C SER A 167 -1.15 5.82 -6.31
N LEU A 168 -0.12 5.61 -7.12
CA LEU A 168 1.26 6.00 -6.85
C LEU A 168 1.64 7.19 -7.74
N PRO A 169 2.32 8.21 -7.20
CA PRO A 169 2.83 9.32 -8.00
C PRO A 169 3.95 8.86 -8.94
N ALA A 170 4.03 9.41 -10.15
CA ALA A 170 5.22 9.27 -10.98
C ALA A 170 6.44 9.88 -10.25
N ARG A 171 7.64 9.31 -10.45
CA ARG A 171 8.88 9.69 -9.72
C ARG A 171 9.09 11.21 -9.63
N GLN A 172 8.94 11.92 -10.75
CA GLN A 172 9.11 13.37 -10.82
C GLN A 172 8.11 14.14 -9.93
N ALA A 173 6.88 13.66 -9.80
CA ALA A 173 5.86 14.27 -8.93
C ALA A 173 6.14 14.00 -7.43
N ALA A 174 6.67 12.82 -7.09
CA ALA A 174 7.11 12.52 -5.72
C ALA A 174 8.31 13.41 -5.30
N GLU A 175 9.26 13.65 -6.20
CA GLU A 175 10.38 14.57 -5.95
C GLU A 175 9.94 16.04 -5.90
N HIS A 176 9.06 16.47 -6.81
CA HIS A 176 8.49 17.82 -6.80
C HIS A 176 7.64 18.08 -5.54
N ALA A 177 6.88 17.10 -5.07
CA ALA A 177 6.14 17.20 -3.81
C ALA A 177 7.06 17.26 -2.58
N ARG A 178 8.18 16.53 -2.58
CA ARG A 178 9.22 16.66 -1.54
C ARG A 178 9.82 18.08 -1.54
N GLN A 179 10.16 18.62 -2.71
CA GLN A 179 10.64 20.01 -2.84
C GLN A 179 9.59 21.01 -2.33
N GLN A 180 8.31 20.81 -2.65
CA GLN A 180 7.22 21.65 -2.11
C GLN A 180 7.09 21.54 -0.58
N ALA A 181 7.16 20.34 0.00
CA ALA A 181 7.09 20.13 1.44
C ALA A 181 8.28 20.77 2.18
N GLU A 182 9.49 20.66 1.62
CA GLU A 182 10.70 21.30 2.13
C GLU A 182 10.61 22.84 2.06
N VAL A 183 10.15 23.39 0.93
CA VAL A 183 9.93 24.84 0.74
C VAL A 183 8.79 25.38 1.63
N LEU A 184 7.76 24.58 1.91
CA LEU A 184 6.66 24.91 2.82
C LEU A 184 7.04 24.77 4.31
N GLY A 185 8.24 24.27 4.62
CA GLY A 185 8.83 24.32 5.96
C GLY A 185 8.23 23.37 6.99
N VAL A 186 7.37 22.42 6.59
CA VAL A 186 6.69 21.47 7.49
C VAL A 186 7.62 20.27 7.79
N GLY A 187 8.80 20.52 8.35
CA GLY A 187 9.82 19.48 8.49
C GLY A 187 11.15 19.89 9.15
N ARG A 188 11.12 20.49 10.35
CA ARG A 188 12.35 20.71 11.15
C ARG A 188 12.26 20.11 12.56
N LEU A 189 12.53 18.81 12.65
CA LEU A 189 13.12 18.18 13.84
C LEU A 189 14.26 17.23 13.40
N GLU A 190 15.44 17.85 13.29
CA GLU A 190 16.77 17.30 13.61
C GLU A 190 17.09 15.85 13.19
N ARG A 191 17.89 15.73 12.12
CA ARG A 191 18.70 14.53 11.86
C ARG A 191 19.71 14.35 13.00
N PRO A 192 19.77 13.19 13.69
CA PRO A 192 20.82 12.91 14.66
C PRO A 192 22.22 13.06 14.03
N ALA A 193 23.14 13.71 14.75
CA ALA A 193 24.51 13.88 14.29
C ALA A 193 25.25 12.52 14.26
N PRO A 194 26.10 12.26 13.26
CA PRO A 194 26.96 11.08 13.27
C PRO A 194 27.99 11.20 14.40
N GLU A 195 28.19 10.11 15.14
CA GLU A 195 29.23 10.04 16.17
C GLU A 195 30.62 10.16 15.53
N PRO A 196 31.55 10.94 16.11
CA PRO A 196 32.88 11.12 15.55
C PRO A 196 33.72 9.85 15.72
N ALA A 197 34.25 9.34 14.62
CA ALA A 197 35.25 8.27 14.66
C ALA A 197 36.51 8.75 15.42
N VAL A 198 37.00 7.92 16.35
CA VAL A 198 38.25 8.13 17.06
C VAL A 198 39.25 7.09 16.55
N ASP A 199 40.39 7.54 16.04
CA ASP A 199 41.35 6.70 15.32
C ASP A 199 42.77 6.81 15.91
N VAL A 200 43.42 5.65 16.09
CA VAL A 200 44.83 5.40 16.50
C VAL A 200 45.37 6.09 17.79
N PRO A 201 46.54 5.67 18.36
CA PRO A 201 47.46 4.59 17.98
C PRO A 201 47.76 3.54 19.07
N ALA A 202 48.38 2.43 18.65
CA ALA A 202 49.13 1.51 19.53
C ALA A 202 50.57 2.01 19.78
N PRO A 203 51.26 1.51 20.83
CA PRO A 203 52.39 0.62 20.53
C PRO A 203 52.60 -0.57 21.51
N GLU A 204 53.41 -1.54 21.06
CA GLU A 204 53.95 -2.71 21.78
C GLU A 204 55.25 -2.33 22.59
N PRO A 205 56.09 -3.24 23.17
CA PRO A 205 56.08 -4.73 23.21
C PRO A 205 56.53 -5.39 24.55
N ALA A 206 56.90 -6.68 24.47
CA ALA A 206 57.61 -7.55 25.44
C ALA A 206 56.76 -8.22 26.56
N THR A 207 57.01 -9.47 26.99
CA THR A 207 58.10 -10.44 26.67
C THR A 207 57.62 -11.91 26.74
N ALA A 208 58.42 -12.86 26.21
CA ALA A 208 58.06 -14.26 25.98
C ALA A 208 58.09 -15.22 27.20
N SER A 209 57.48 -16.41 27.06
CA SER A 209 57.82 -17.67 27.76
C SER A 209 57.27 -18.91 27.02
N GLU A 210 58.11 -19.93 26.86
CA GLU A 210 57.91 -21.26 26.23
C GLU A 210 58.93 -22.24 26.86
N PRO A 211 58.90 -23.59 26.64
CA PRO A 211 57.88 -24.49 26.09
C PRO A 211 57.31 -25.37 27.25
N GLU A 212 56.78 -26.61 27.19
CA GLU A 212 56.60 -27.75 26.25
C GLU A 212 55.12 -28.30 26.40
N SER A 213 54.61 -29.47 25.97
CA SER A 213 55.21 -30.73 25.45
C SER A 213 54.29 -31.56 24.52
N ARG A 214 54.80 -31.82 23.30
CA ARG A 214 54.88 -33.13 22.59
C ARG A 214 53.86 -34.25 22.88
N ALA A 215 53.06 -34.60 21.86
CA ALA A 215 52.79 -35.99 21.43
C ALA A 215 52.23 -36.04 19.98
N ASP A 216 52.56 -37.10 19.24
CA ASP A 216 52.11 -37.37 17.86
C ASP A 216 50.72 -38.04 17.78
N GLY A 217 50.10 -38.05 16.58
CA GLY A 217 49.24 -39.17 16.18
C GLY A 217 48.00 -38.88 15.31
N ALA A 218 48.10 -39.21 14.02
CA ALA A 218 46.99 -39.58 13.11
C ALA A 218 47.48 -40.76 12.23
N PRO A 219 46.68 -41.42 11.36
CA PRO A 219 45.25 -41.28 11.03
C PRO A 219 44.48 -42.64 10.99
N THR A 220 43.31 -42.71 10.33
CA THR A 220 42.65 -43.95 9.79
C THR A 220 41.99 -44.89 10.84
N SER A 221 41.04 -45.82 10.55
CA SER A 221 40.11 -46.06 9.42
C SER A 221 38.85 -46.80 9.94
N GLU A 222 37.81 -46.90 9.10
CA GLU A 222 36.76 -47.95 8.97
C GLU A 222 36.16 -48.71 10.19
N ALA A 223 34.83 -48.81 10.16
CA ALA A 223 34.12 -50.07 10.47
C ALA A 223 32.87 -50.22 9.56
N ARG A 224 32.83 -51.29 8.76
CA ARG A 224 31.70 -51.71 7.90
C ARG A 224 31.22 -53.11 8.32
N SER A 225 29.90 -53.33 8.37
CA SER A 225 29.19 -54.58 8.00
C SER A 225 27.68 -54.28 8.09
N LEU A 226 26.81 -54.46 7.09
CA LEU A 226 26.58 -55.55 6.11
C LEU A 226 25.91 -56.81 6.68
N THR A 227 24.61 -56.94 6.42
CA THR A 227 23.92 -58.20 6.10
C THR A 227 22.79 -57.90 5.11
N GLU A 228 22.51 -58.78 4.15
CA GLU A 228 21.58 -58.55 3.03
C GLU A 228 20.36 -59.49 3.03
N GLY A 229 19.28 -59.02 2.40
CA GLY A 229 18.35 -59.86 1.63
C GLY A 229 16.98 -60.19 2.25
N PRO A 230 15.98 -60.60 1.44
CA PRO A 230 15.84 -60.30 0.00
C PRO A 230 14.42 -59.90 -0.45
N GLY A 231 14.36 -59.12 -1.55
CA GLY A 231 13.33 -59.22 -2.59
C GLY A 231 11.85 -58.99 -2.23
N ASP A 232 11.39 -57.75 -2.43
CA ASP A 232 10.06 -57.47 -2.98
C ASP A 232 10.19 -56.32 -4.01
N GLU A 233 9.50 -56.39 -5.14
CA GLU A 233 9.65 -55.45 -6.27
C GLU A 233 8.41 -54.52 -6.41
N PRO A 234 8.44 -53.30 -5.86
CA PRO A 234 7.45 -52.28 -6.18
C PRO A 234 7.73 -51.68 -7.56
N VAL A 235 6.85 -51.94 -8.51
CA VAL A 235 6.85 -51.36 -9.87
C VAL A 235 6.96 -49.82 -9.79
N PRO A 236 7.84 -49.17 -10.57
CA PRO A 236 8.01 -47.71 -10.52
C PRO A 236 6.75 -46.99 -11.00
N LEU A 237 6.12 -46.24 -10.09
CA LEU A 237 5.08 -45.27 -10.46
C LEU A 237 5.72 -44.12 -11.26
N PRO A 238 5.01 -43.57 -12.28
CA PRO A 238 5.53 -42.45 -13.04
C PRO A 238 5.71 -41.22 -12.14
N GLN A 239 6.85 -40.55 -12.27
CA GLN A 239 7.12 -39.30 -11.58
C GLN A 239 6.17 -38.22 -12.09
N VAL A 240 5.12 -37.93 -11.31
CA VAL A 240 4.38 -36.67 -11.45
C VAL A 240 5.33 -35.57 -11.01
N ALA A 241 5.75 -34.71 -11.95
CA ALA A 241 6.53 -33.53 -11.61
C ALA A 241 5.74 -32.68 -10.60
N GLU A 242 6.41 -32.22 -9.54
CA GLU A 242 5.81 -31.25 -8.63
C GLU A 242 5.41 -30.01 -9.45
N PRO A 243 4.15 -29.56 -9.39
CA PRO A 243 3.75 -28.35 -10.10
C PRO A 243 4.51 -27.17 -9.50
N ASP A 244 5.00 -26.28 -10.37
CA ASP A 244 5.74 -25.10 -9.95
C ASP A 244 5.01 -24.35 -8.83
N ARG A 245 5.79 -23.95 -7.83
CA ARG A 245 5.27 -23.34 -6.59
C ARG A 245 4.40 -22.14 -6.98
N PRO A 246 3.11 -22.08 -6.59
CA PRO A 246 2.24 -21.00 -7.00
C PRO A 246 2.77 -19.68 -6.44
N GLU A 247 3.32 -18.85 -7.32
CA GLU A 247 3.82 -17.51 -7.01
C GLU A 247 2.77 -16.76 -6.20
N THR A 248 3.17 -16.21 -5.05
CA THR A 248 2.23 -15.50 -4.20
C THR A 248 1.69 -14.26 -4.91
N LEU A 249 0.49 -13.83 -4.52
CA LEU A 249 -0.08 -12.57 -5.03
C LEU A 249 0.79 -11.35 -4.68
N LEU A 250 1.69 -11.47 -3.70
CA LEU A 250 2.70 -10.45 -3.37
C LEU A 250 3.80 -10.44 -4.45
N GLU A 251 4.41 -11.58 -4.76
CA GLU A 251 5.43 -11.70 -5.82
C GLU A 251 4.87 -11.27 -7.19
N ASN A 252 3.62 -11.63 -7.50
CA ASN A 252 2.94 -11.20 -8.73
C ASN A 252 2.63 -9.70 -8.81
N VAL A 253 2.39 -9.03 -7.67
CA VAL A 253 2.18 -7.58 -7.63
C VAL A 253 3.53 -6.84 -7.65
N SER A 254 4.53 -7.31 -6.91
CA SER A 254 5.88 -6.75 -6.95
C SER A 254 6.47 -6.85 -8.35
N ARG A 255 6.50 -8.05 -8.96
CA ARG A 255 6.99 -8.22 -10.34
C ARG A 255 6.29 -7.28 -11.32
N ARG A 256 4.97 -7.07 -11.22
CA ARG A 256 4.26 -6.13 -12.11
C ARG A 256 4.57 -4.66 -11.87
N VAL A 257 4.97 -4.29 -10.65
CA VAL A 257 5.50 -2.96 -10.34
C VAL A 257 6.93 -2.83 -10.86
N ASP A 258 7.75 -3.86 -10.71
CA ASP A 258 9.14 -3.89 -11.18
C ASP A 258 9.22 -3.90 -12.72
N GLU A 259 8.41 -4.73 -13.41
CA GLU A 259 8.22 -4.75 -14.87
C GLU A 259 7.82 -3.37 -15.40
N ALA A 260 6.87 -2.69 -14.75
CA ALA A 260 6.45 -1.34 -15.15
C ALA A 260 7.53 -0.28 -14.87
N ILE A 261 8.35 -0.45 -13.83
CA ILE A 261 9.49 0.42 -13.54
C ILE A 261 10.59 0.22 -14.60
N GLU A 262 10.87 -1.02 -15.02
CA GLU A 262 11.84 -1.32 -16.08
C GLU A 262 11.37 -0.84 -17.45
N GLU A 263 10.09 -1.02 -17.81
CA GLU A 263 9.51 -0.50 -19.06
C GLU A 263 9.59 1.04 -19.12
N MET A 264 9.28 1.73 -18.02
CA MET A 264 9.44 3.19 -17.95
C MET A 264 10.91 3.63 -18.10
N VAL A 265 11.86 2.94 -17.46
CA VAL A 265 13.30 3.24 -17.56
C VAL A 265 13.82 2.97 -18.97
N ALA A 266 13.37 1.90 -19.63
CA ALA A 266 13.74 1.58 -21.00
C ALA A 266 13.30 2.70 -21.96
N VAL A 267 12.03 3.14 -21.86
CA VAL A 267 11.50 4.24 -22.68
C VAL A 267 12.22 5.57 -22.40
N GLU A 268 12.61 5.87 -21.15
CA GLU A 268 13.45 7.04 -20.85
C GLU A 268 14.84 6.91 -21.51
N THR A 269 15.48 5.74 -21.51
CA THR A 269 16.78 5.55 -22.18
C THR A 269 16.70 5.63 -23.71
N GLU A 270 15.62 5.17 -24.33
CA GLU A 270 15.41 5.27 -25.78
C GLU A 270 15.10 6.72 -26.20
N ALA A 271 14.32 7.46 -25.41
CA ALA A 271 14.01 8.87 -25.65
C ALA A 271 15.23 9.81 -25.54
N VAL A 272 16.24 9.43 -24.76
CA VAL A 272 17.53 10.15 -24.65
C VAL A 272 18.49 9.80 -25.81
N ALA A 273 18.21 8.75 -26.59
CA ALA A 273 19.15 8.14 -27.54
C ALA A 273 18.86 8.43 -29.04
N LEU A 274 18.29 9.60 -29.37
CA LEU A 274 18.18 10.07 -30.77
C LEU A 274 18.95 11.39 -30.99
N PRO A 275 19.51 11.61 -32.19
CA PRO A 275 20.83 12.24 -32.31
C PRO A 275 20.84 13.76 -32.42
N THR A 276 21.99 14.34 -32.07
CA THR A 276 22.36 15.72 -32.42
C THR A 276 22.88 15.78 -33.85
N VAL A 277 22.27 16.66 -34.67
CA VAL A 277 22.57 16.96 -36.09
C VAL A 277 22.06 15.93 -37.10
#